data_AF-A0A3D5JFE5-F1
#
_entry.id   AF-A0A3D5JFE5-F1
#
_cell.length_a   1.000
_cell.length_b   1.000
_cell.length_c   1.000
_cell.angle_alpha   90.00
_cell.angle_beta   90.00
_cell.angle_gamma   90.00
#
_symmetry.space_group_name_H-M   'P 1'
#
loop_
_entity.id
_entity.type
_entity.pdbx_description
1 polymer ?
#
loop_
_entity_poly.entity_id
_entity_poly.type
_entity_poly.pdbx_seq_one_letter_code
_entity_poly.pdbx_strand_id
1 'polypeptide(L)' 'MNTANRFLTRAIWFVAGLLTLRVVVWFFEQRAHDKEYWLIFAHVVPFLLVIFTGTFILLFIKRFVFRKLSKNAGND' A
#
# COMPACT_ATOMS: atom_id res chain seq x y z
N MET A 1 -19.33 -11.93 -5.48
CA MET A 1 -18.27 -10.92 -5.72
C MET A 1 -18.02 -9.94 -4.57
N ASN A 2 -19.02 -9.54 -3.77
CA ASN A 2 -18.86 -8.48 -2.76
C ASN A 2 -17.93 -8.83 -1.56
N THR A 3 -17.89 -10.10 -1.14
CA THR A 3 -17.01 -10.53 -0.02
C THR A 3 -15.55 -10.60 -0.42
N ALA A 4 -15.22 -11.20 -1.57
CA ALA A 4 -13.86 -11.24 -2.11
C ALA A 4 -13.28 -9.83 -2.37
N ASN A 5 -14.10 -8.91 -2.89
CA ASN A 5 -13.72 -7.53 -3.13
C ASN A 5 -13.37 -6.76 -1.83
N ARG A 6 -14.14 -7.01 -0.75
CA ARG A 6 -13.87 -6.44 0.59
C ARG A 6 -12.64 -7.07 1.23
N PHE A 7 -12.49 -8.39 1.15
CA PHE A 7 -11.33 -9.10 1.68
C PHE A 7 -10.03 -8.61 1.04
N LEU A 8 -10.00 -8.51 -0.29
CA LEU A 8 -8.83 -8.02 -1.02
C LEU A 8 -8.50 -6.57 -0.68
N THR A 9 -9.49 -5.68 -0.52
CA THR A 9 -9.24 -4.32 -0.01
C THR A 9 -8.65 -4.32 1.39
N ARG A 10 -9.18 -5.14 2.30
CA ARG A 10 -8.62 -5.25 3.65
C ARG A 10 -7.20 -5.78 3.63
N ALA A 11 -6.89 -6.76 2.79
CA ALA A 11 -5.54 -7.28 2.61
C ALA A 11 -4.58 -6.20 2.09
N ILE A 12 -4.98 -5.43 1.08
CA ILE A 12 -4.18 -4.30 0.55
C ILE A 12 -3.88 -3.30 1.67
N TRP A 13 -4.90 -2.88 2.43
CA TRP A 13 -4.72 -1.96 3.55
C TRP A 13 -3.87 -2.55 4.68
N PHE A 14 -4.01 -3.84 4.96
CA PHE A 14 -3.25 -4.53 6.00
C PHE A 14 -1.76 -4.59 5.64
N VAL A 15 -1.43 -4.97 4.41
CA VAL A 15 -0.04 -4.97 3.90
C VAL A 15 0.54 -3.55 3.89
N ALA A 16 -0.22 -2.56 3.39
CA ALA A 16 0.21 -1.17 3.40
C ALA A 16 0.48 -0.65 4.83
N GLY A 17 -0.38 -1.03 5.79
CA GLY A 17 -0.20 -0.72 7.20
C GLY A 17 1.05 -1.37 7.80
N LEU A 18 1.30 -2.64 7.52
CA LEU A 18 2.51 -3.34 7.97
C LEU A 18 3.80 -2.71 7.40
N LEU A 19 3.78 -2.34 6.11
CA LEU A 19 4.91 -1.65 5.47
C LEU A 19 5.14 -0.28 6.10
N THR A 20 4.07 0.47 6.37
CA THR A 20 4.15 1.76 7.05
C THR A 20 4.70 1.61 8.47
N LEU A 21 4.25 0.59 9.21
CA LEU A 21 4.75 0.29 10.55
C LEU A 21 6.26 -0.02 10.51
N ARG A 22 6.72 -0.79 9.52
CA ARG A 22 8.14 -1.08 9.35
C ARG A 22 8.96 0.21 9.13
N VAL A 23 8.45 1.15 8.32
CA VAL A 23 9.07 2.46 8.09
C VAL A 23 9.14 3.28 9.39
N VAL A 24 8.07 3.27 10.20
CA VAL A 24 8.05 3.95 11.50
C VAL A 24 9.08 3.35 12.46
N VAL A 25 9.15 2.03 12.57
CA VAL A 25 10.16 1.34 13.42
C VAL A 25 11.58 1.69 12.97
N TRP A 26 11.83 1.63 11.66
CA TRP A 26 13.13 2.00 11.09
C TRP A 26 13.49 3.46 11.36
N PHE A 27 12.51 4.38 11.30
CA PHE A 27 12.72 5.79 11.65
C PHE A 27 13.17 5.96 13.11
N PHE A 28 12.50 5.28 14.06
CA PHE A 28 12.91 5.32 15.47
C PHE A 28 14.28 4.70 15.70
N GLU A 29 14.59 3.60 15.01
CA GLU A 29 15.90 2.93 15.07
C GLU A 29 17.03 3.85 14.58
N GLN A 30 16.82 4.57 13.47
CA GLN A 30 17.82 5.53 12.98
C GLN A 30 17.94 6.77 13.89
N ARG A 31 16.82 7.23 14.47
CA ARG A 31 16.81 8.34 15.44
C ARG A 31 17.61 8.01 16.70
N ALA A 32 17.56 6.77 17.17
CA ALA A 32 18.33 6.31 18.34
C ALA A 32 19.85 6.28 18.10
N HIS A 33 20.28 6.29 16.83
CA HIS A 33 21.68 6.19 16.43
C HIS A 33 22.32 7.54 16.02
N ASP A 34 21.67 8.68 16.31
CA ASP A 34 22.17 10.05 16.02
C ASP A 34 22.64 10.27 14.57
N LYS A 35 22.11 9.48 13.62
CA LYS A 35 22.40 9.70 12.20
C LYS A 35 21.63 10.93 11.73
N GLU A 36 22.29 11.75 10.92
CA GLU A 36 21.74 13.00 10.40
C GLU A 36 20.29 12.83 9.92
N TYR A 37 19.37 13.55 10.58
CA TYR A 37 17.93 13.52 10.32
C TYR A 37 17.59 13.68 8.83
N TRP A 38 18.44 14.40 8.09
CA TRP A 38 18.29 14.64 6.66
C TRP A 38 18.37 13.36 5.82
N LEU A 39 19.31 12.46 6.13
CA LEU A 39 19.52 11.22 5.38
C LEU A 39 18.36 10.23 5.59
N ILE A 40 17.81 10.23 6.81
CA ILE A 40 16.65 9.43 7.19
C ILE A 40 15.42 9.91 6.41
N PHE A 41 15.20 11.23 6.37
CA PHE A 41 14.06 11.82 5.63
C PHE A 41 14.15 11.54 4.13
N ALA A 42 15.35 11.62 3.55
CA ALA A 42 15.62 11.31 2.15
C ALA A 42 15.30 9.85 1.77
N HIS A 43 15.25 8.92 2.73
CA HIS A 43 14.89 7.52 2.47
C HIS A 43 13.45 7.19 2.90
N VAL A 44 12.95 7.75 4.00
CA VAL A 44 11.60 7.50 4.51
C VAL A 44 10.53 8.05 3.56
N VAL A 45 10.70 9.28 3.06
CA VAL A 45 9.69 9.91 2.20
C VAL A 45 9.50 9.16 0.88
N PRO A 46 10.56 8.77 0.15
CA PRO A 46 10.41 7.92 -1.04
C PRO A 46 9.75 6.58 -0.73
N PHE A 47 10.09 5.95 0.39
CA PHE A 47 9.49 4.67 0.78
C PHE A 47 7.98 4.81 1.03
N LEU A 48 7.56 5.86 1.75
CA LEU A 48 6.14 6.15 1.97
C LEU A 48 5.42 6.45 0.65
N LEU A 49 6.05 7.20 -0.26
CA LEU A 49 5.51 7.45 -1.60
C LEU A 49 5.32 6.16 -2.39
N VAL A 50 6.27 5.22 -2.34
CA VAL A 50 6.17 3.92 -3.01
C VAL A 50 5.01 3.10 -2.43
N ILE A 51 4.87 3.04 -1.10
CA ILE A 51 3.76 2.35 -0.44
C ILE A 51 2.42 2.95 -0.87
N PHE A 52 2.32 4.28 -0.86
CA PHE A 52 1.10 5.00 -1.22
C PHE A 52 0.74 4.78 -2.69
N THR A 53 1.70 4.99 -3.59
CA THR A 53 1.52 4.83 -5.04
C THR A 53 1.18 3.38 -5.39
N GLY A 54 1.89 2.41 -4.81
CA GLY A 54 1.62 0.99 -5.01
C GLY A 54 0.21 0.60 -4.53
N THR A 55 -0.21 1.11 -3.37
CA THR A 55 -1.57 0.89 -2.83
C THR A 55 -2.63 1.43 -3.78
N PHE A 56 -2.47 2.65 -4.29
CA PHE A 56 -3.40 3.26 -5.24
C PHE A 56 -3.46 2.51 -6.56
N ILE A 57 -2.31 2.11 -7.11
CA ILE A 57 -2.24 1.30 -8.33
C ILE A 57 -2.98 -0.03 -8.12
N LEU A 58 -2.75 -0.72 -7.01
CA LEU A 58 -3.43 -1.99 -6.69
C LEU A 58 -4.95 -1.82 -6.59
N LEU A 59 -5.42 -0.76 -5.93
CA LEU A 59 -6.86 -0.47 -5.85
C LEU A 59 -7.45 -0.14 -7.22
N PHE A 60 -6.71 0.58 -8.06
CA PHE A 60 -7.12 0.91 -9.42
C PHE A 60 -7.21 -0.34 -10.31
N ILE A 61 -6.17 -1.17 -10.33
CA ILE A 61 -6.14 -2.46 -11.05
C ILE A 61 -7.29 -3.34 -10.57
N LYS A 62 -7.50 -3.46 -9.25
CA LYS A 62 -8.62 -4.21 -8.69
C LYS A 62 -9.96 -3.71 -9.25
N ARG A 63 -10.20 -2.40 -9.22
CA ARG A 63 -11.45 -1.81 -9.73
C ARG A 63 -11.64 -2.10 -11.22
N PHE A 64 -10.58 -2.04 -12.01
CA PHE A 64 -10.61 -2.37 -13.43
C PHE A 64 -10.94 -3.85 -13.67
N VAL A 65 -10.28 -4.77 -12.97
CA VAL A 65 -10.50 -6.22 -13.08
C VAL A 65 -11.94 -6.58 -12.71
N PHE A 66 -12.44 -6.11 -11.57
CA PHE A 66 -13.82 -6.40 -11.15
C PHE A 66 -14.88 -5.83 -12.11
N ARG A 67 -14.63 -4.65 -12.71
CA ARG A 67 -15.51 -4.10 -13.76
C ARG A 67 -15.51 -4.99 -15.01
N LYS A 68 -14.33 -5.44 -15.46
CA LYS A 68 -14.20 -6.30 -16.65
C LYS A 68 -14.90 -7.66 -16.43
N LEU A 69 -14.70 -8.27 -15.27
CA LEU A 69 -15.35 -9.54 -14.91
C LEU A 69 -16.88 -9.38 -14.80
N SER A 70 -17.37 -8.29 -14.21
CA SER A 70 -18.82 -8.03 -14.13
C SER A 70 -19.45 -7.78 -15.50
N LYS A 71 -18.72 -7.17 -16.44
CA LYS A 71 -19.22 -6.91 -17.80
C LYS A 71 -19.31 -8.20 -18.62
N ASN A 72 -18.36 -9.12 -18.43
CA ASN A 72 -18.38 -10.42 -19.09
C ASN A 72 -19.48 -11.34 -18.53
N ALA A 73 -19.79 -11.26 -17.23
CA ALA A 73 -20.83 -12.07 -16.59
C ALA A 73 -22.28 -11.59 -16.86
N GLY A 74 -22.46 -10.43 -17.49
CA GLY A 74 -23.79 -9.92 -17.90
C GLY A 74 -24.04 -10.01 -19.41
N ASN A 75 -23.18 -10.74 -20.12
CA ASN A 75 -23.30 -10.98 -21.56
C ASN A 75 -23.64 -12.45 -21.88
N ASP A 76 -24.14 -13.16 -20.87
CA ASP A 76 -24.82 -14.46 -20.93
C ASP A 76 -26.30 -14.24 -20.56
#